data_AF-A0A2N0S2S1-F1
#
_entry.id   AF-A0A2N0S2S1-F1
#
_cell.length_a   1.000
_cell.length_b   1.000
_cell.length_c   1.000
_cell.angle_alpha   90.00
_cell.angle_beta   90.00
_cell.angle_gamma   90.00
#
_symmetry.space_group_name_H-M   'P 1'
#
loop_
_entity.id
_entity.type
_entity.pdbx_description
1 polymer ?
#
loop_
_entity_poly.entity_id
_entity_poly.type
_entity_poly.pdbx_seq_one_letter_code
_entity_poly.pdbx_strand_id
1 'polypeptide(L)'
;MASSKQDIEVIVAIDFGTISSGYAYANKSNPGEITVENKWDGFKSYKTPTIIKYDESYSSIISWGFSALPEKPKKRRNVNQSKPIELFKLFLFKEKSFLPDNLNYKKVISDYLNKLSEMIKGRVSTHWPSLDFYNQVLIVLTVPVEFDDDAIAIMRDCAFNANLIKERDSNYLFFITEPEAAAIHCLNSLEKNRLKPGDSFIVVDCGGGTVNLTSHKLLENNKISEITESTSGNCGSSLIDKKFVEFLGRKLGSSTIELLEKDHYNILQYMVQEFCKEVKIPFTGQKSRHEIVLKNYQSIIEEARKQGFLKESDSIWVEFNDVRAMFDPLINKIIELIKGQLAQQPNKESSAIMLIFTG
;
A
#
# COMPACT_ATOMS: atom_id res chain seq x y z
N MET A 1 11.92 36.97 1.46
CA MET A 1 12.31 36.86 0.04
C MET A 1 11.94 35.46 -0.42
N ALA A 2 11.06 35.34 -1.41
CA ALA A 2 10.66 34.06 -1.96
C ALA A 2 11.87 33.43 -2.66
N SER A 3 12.46 32.39 -2.05
CA SER A 3 13.39 31.52 -2.76
C SER A 3 12.59 30.84 -3.86
N SER A 4 12.80 31.30 -5.09
CA SER A 4 12.11 30.78 -6.25
C SER A 4 12.47 29.30 -6.45
N LYS A 5 11.55 28.50 -6.98
CA LYS A 5 11.75 27.10 -7.42
C LYS A 5 12.83 26.93 -8.53
N GLN A 6 13.74 27.89 -8.71
CA GLN A 6 14.78 27.90 -9.74
C GLN A 6 15.89 26.88 -9.49
N ASP A 7 16.11 26.44 -8.25
CA ASP A 7 17.22 25.52 -7.91
C ASP A 7 16.83 24.03 -7.81
N ILE A 8 15.56 23.68 -8.10
CA ILE A 8 15.13 22.27 -8.13
C ILE A 8 15.74 21.57 -9.34
N GLU A 9 16.57 20.57 -9.08
CA GLU A 9 17.22 19.71 -10.07
C GLU A 9 16.60 18.31 -10.12
N VAL A 10 16.13 17.81 -8.97
CA VAL A 10 15.57 16.46 -8.84
C VAL A 10 14.20 16.52 -8.17
N ILE A 11 13.28 15.68 -8.63
CA ILE A 11 11.99 15.47 -7.99
C ILE A 11 11.97 14.03 -7.46
N VAL A 12 11.58 13.86 -6.21
CA VAL A 12 11.30 12.55 -5.60
C VAL A 12 9.83 12.50 -5.24
N ALA A 13 9.10 11.55 -5.82
CA ALA A 13 7.71 11.28 -5.48
C ALA A 13 7.64 10.09 -4.53
N ILE A 14 6.92 10.24 -3.41
CA ILE A 14 6.72 9.21 -2.38
C ILE A 14 5.23 8.91 -2.32
N ASP A 15 4.91 7.64 -2.51
CA ASP A 15 3.59 7.09 -2.19
C ASP A 15 3.68 6.37 -0.84
N PHE A 16 3.14 7.00 0.20
CA PHE A 16 3.05 6.44 1.54
C PHE A 16 1.68 5.79 1.72
N GLY A 17 1.52 4.54 1.27
CA GLY A 17 0.25 3.82 1.34
C GLY A 17 0.01 3.11 2.67
N THR A 18 -1.24 2.76 2.97
CA THR A 18 -1.62 2.05 4.21
C THR A 18 -1.01 0.64 4.30
N ILE A 19 -0.95 -0.07 3.17
CA ILE A 19 -0.45 -1.46 3.07
C ILE A 19 1.00 -1.50 2.59
N SER A 20 1.34 -0.68 1.60
CA SER A 20 2.65 -0.65 0.97
C SER A 20 2.99 0.76 0.52
N SER A 21 4.26 1.11 0.56
CA SER A 21 4.81 2.38 0.10
C SER A 21 5.79 2.20 -1.04
N GLY A 22 6.01 3.25 -1.82
CA GLY A 22 7.03 3.27 -2.87
C GLY A 22 7.55 4.68 -3.11
N TYR A 23 8.64 4.80 -3.86
CA TYR A 23 9.10 6.09 -4.36
C TYR A 23 9.65 5.99 -5.78
N ALA A 24 9.61 7.11 -6.46
CA ALA A 24 10.22 7.32 -7.76
C ALA A 24 10.97 8.65 -7.77
N TYR A 25 11.92 8.78 -8.68
CA TYR A 25 12.69 10.02 -8.83
C TYR A 25 13.03 10.28 -10.29
N ALA A 26 13.16 11.56 -10.63
CA ALA A 26 13.52 12.02 -11.96
C ALA A 26 14.37 13.29 -11.87
N ASN A 27 15.27 13.47 -12.82
CA ASN A 27 16.02 14.71 -12.97
C ASN A 27 15.27 15.65 -13.91
N LYS A 28 15.22 16.93 -13.55
CA LYS A 28 14.53 17.97 -14.33
C LYS A 28 15.13 18.16 -15.73
N SER A 29 16.41 17.87 -15.93
CA SER A 29 17.05 17.88 -17.25
C SER A 29 16.48 16.80 -18.19
N ASN A 30 15.98 15.69 -17.64
CA ASN A 30 15.41 14.55 -18.37
C ASN A 30 14.04 14.15 -17.81
N PRO A 31 12.99 14.98 -17.96
CA PRO A 31 11.70 14.77 -17.29
C PRO A 31 10.96 13.50 -17.76
N GLY A 32 11.33 12.91 -18.90
CA GLY A 32 10.78 11.65 -19.38
C GLY A 32 11.40 10.39 -18.74
N GLU A 33 12.54 10.53 -18.06
CA GLU A 33 13.28 9.41 -17.44
C GLU A 33 12.91 9.28 -15.96
N ILE A 34 11.77 8.65 -15.69
CA ILE A 34 11.31 8.37 -14.33
C ILE A 34 11.89 7.03 -13.86
N THR A 35 12.67 7.05 -12.78
CA THR A 35 13.16 5.84 -12.13
C THR A 35 12.29 5.51 -10.93
N VAL A 36 11.58 4.38 -11.01
CA VAL A 36 10.82 3.83 -9.87
C VAL A 36 11.71 2.85 -9.12
N GLU A 37 11.85 3.01 -7.80
CA GLU A 37 12.62 2.05 -7.01
C GLU A 37 11.94 0.68 -7.05
N ASN A 38 12.72 -0.34 -7.38
CA ASN A 38 12.23 -1.71 -7.44
C ASN A 38 13.10 -2.73 -6.71
N LYS A 39 14.10 -2.29 -5.95
CA LYS A 39 15.03 -3.16 -5.20
C LYS A 39 15.00 -2.79 -3.71
N TRP A 40 14.40 -3.66 -2.91
CA TRP A 40 14.24 -3.47 -1.47
C TRP A 40 14.87 -4.65 -0.72
N ASP A 41 15.99 -4.47 -0.02
CA ASP A 41 16.61 -5.50 0.85
C ASP A 41 16.57 -6.95 0.31
N GLY A 42 16.89 -7.15 -0.97
CA GLY A 42 16.89 -8.47 -1.63
C GLY A 42 15.58 -8.89 -2.32
N PHE A 43 14.52 -8.08 -2.21
CA PHE A 43 13.23 -8.26 -2.86
C PHE A 43 13.11 -7.36 -4.09
N LYS A 44 12.56 -7.91 -5.19
CA LYS A 44 12.19 -7.16 -6.38
C LYS A 44 10.70 -6.85 -6.36
N SER A 45 10.34 -5.60 -6.13
CA SER A 45 8.96 -5.11 -6.07
C SER A 45 8.96 -3.60 -6.23
N TYR A 46 7.96 -3.00 -6.89
CA TYR A 46 7.85 -1.53 -6.98
C TYR A 46 7.42 -0.86 -5.68
N LYS A 47 6.99 -1.65 -4.69
CA LYS A 47 6.61 -1.18 -3.36
C LYS A 47 7.18 -2.08 -2.26
N THR A 48 7.39 -1.48 -1.10
CA THR A 48 7.73 -2.17 0.15
C THR A 48 6.53 -2.14 1.12
N PRO A 49 6.30 -3.16 1.95
CA PRO A 49 5.23 -3.13 2.95
C PRO A 49 5.35 -1.94 3.92
N THR A 50 4.23 -1.32 4.26
CA THR A 50 4.18 -0.22 5.24
C THR A 50 4.13 -0.79 6.66
N ILE A 51 5.25 -1.39 7.05
CA ILE A 51 5.41 -2.17 8.28
C ILE A 51 6.72 -1.77 8.96
N ILE A 52 6.69 -1.68 10.29
CA ILE A 52 7.86 -1.42 11.10
C ILE A 52 7.85 -2.24 12.38
N LYS A 53 9.03 -2.71 12.81
CA LYS A 53 9.21 -3.53 13.98
C LYS A 53 10.22 -2.88 14.92
N TYR A 54 9.86 -2.82 16.20
CA TYR A 54 10.71 -2.28 17.25
C TYR A 54 11.22 -3.37 18.18
N ASP A 55 12.21 -3.02 18.99
CA ASP A 55 12.56 -3.73 20.22
C ASP A 55 11.41 -3.76 21.22
N GLU A 56 11.53 -4.59 22.26
CA GLU A 56 10.47 -4.78 23.28
C GLU A 56 10.14 -3.49 24.03
N SER A 57 11.10 -2.56 24.15
CA SER A 57 10.93 -1.24 24.78
C SER A 57 10.39 -0.16 23.84
N TYR A 58 10.20 -0.47 22.55
CA TYR A 58 9.82 0.47 21.49
C TYR A 58 10.76 1.70 21.35
N SER A 59 12.02 1.53 21.78
CA SER A 59 13.06 2.54 21.72
C SER A 59 13.79 2.55 20.38
N SER A 60 13.99 1.38 19.78
CA SER A 60 14.81 1.22 18.58
C SER A 60 14.10 0.41 17.51
N ILE A 61 14.28 0.82 16.26
CA ILE A 61 13.76 0.11 15.08
C ILE A 61 14.66 -1.11 14.83
N ILE A 62 14.08 -2.30 14.87
CA ILE A 62 14.77 -3.56 14.53
C ILE A 62 14.76 -3.78 13.02
N SER A 63 13.59 -3.63 12.40
CA SER A 63 13.42 -3.81 10.96
C SER A 63 12.19 -3.06 10.45
N TRP A 64 12.10 -2.90 9.14
CA TRP A 64 11.02 -2.21 8.45
C TRP A 64 10.83 -2.83 7.06
N GLY A 65 9.72 -2.51 6.39
CA GLY A 65 9.46 -3.03 5.04
C GLY A 65 9.40 -4.54 4.99
N PHE A 66 9.95 -5.14 3.93
CA PHE A 66 10.02 -6.60 3.78
C PHE A 66 10.75 -7.29 4.94
N SER A 67 11.77 -6.67 5.51
CA SER A 67 12.56 -7.21 6.62
C SER A 67 11.77 -7.24 7.96
N ALA A 68 10.63 -6.55 8.04
CA ALA A 68 9.72 -6.61 9.18
C ALA A 68 8.60 -7.65 9.02
N LEU A 69 8.47 -8.27 7.84
CA LEU A 69 7.50 -9.34 7.63
C LEU A 69 7.84 -10.56 8.52
N PRO A 70 6.83 -11.26 9.04
CA PRO A 70 7.06 -12.47 9.82
C PRO A 70 7.77 -13.55 9.02
N GLU A 71 8.79 -14.15 9.63
CA GLU A 71 9.50 -15.30 9.07
C GLU A 71 8.72 -16.60 9.33
N LYS A 72 9.02 -17.63 8.51
CA LYS A 72 8.55 -18.98 8.73
C LYS A 72 8.93 -19.47 10.14
N PRO A 73 7.98 -19.89 10.97
CA PRO A 73 8.30 -20.37 12.31
C PRO A 73 9.24 -21.57 12.27
N LYS A 74 10.29 -21.51 13.09
CA LYS A 74 11.26 -22.60 13.26
C LYS A 74 10.81 -23.48 14.43
N LYS A 75 10.76 -24.81 14.23
CA LYS A 75 10.26 -25.84 15.17
C LYS A 75 10.76 -25.77 16.64
N ARG A 76 11.82 -25.00 16.95
CA ARG A 76 12.50 -25.01 18.25
C ARG A 76 12.72 -23.64 18.88
N ARG A 77 12.15 -22.56 18.35
CA ARG A 77 12.25 -21.25 18.99
C ARG A 77 10.86 -20.63 19.12
N ASN A 78 10.36 -20.62 20.35
CA ASN A 78 9.50 -19.53 20.82
C ASN A 78 10.37 -18.27 20.88
N VAL A 79 10.72 -17.71 19.72
CA VAL A 79 11.21 -16.35 19.71
C VAL A 79 9.95 -15.53 19.98
N ASN A 80 9.89 -14.92 21.16
CA ASN A 80 8.96 -13.87 21.49
C ASN A 80 9.25 -12.72 20.51
N GLN A 81 8.77 -12.84 19.28
CA GLN A 81 9.01 -11.85 18.24
C GLN A 81 8.03 -10.72 18.51
N SER A 82 8.55 -9.53 18.81
CA SER A 82 7.73 -8.33 18.89
C SER A 82 6.81 -8.26 17.67
N LYS A 83 5.53 -8.03 17.93
CA LYS A 83 4.51 -7.91 16.89
C LYS A 83 4.86 -6.71 16.01
N PRO A 84 4.95 -6.86 14.68
CA PRO A 84 5.16 -5.71 13.81
C PRO A 84 4.00 -4.72 13.93
N ILE A 85 4.31 -3.44 13.78
CA ILE A 85 3.32 -2.36 13.74
C ILE A 85 2.96 -2.13 12.28
N GLU A 86 1.67 -2.29 11.98
CA GLU A 86 1.08 -2.24 10.64
C GLU A 86 -0.12 -1.30 10.65
N LEU A 87 -0.56 -0.87 9.47
CA LEU A 87 -1.77 -0.05 9.29
C LEU A 87 -1.75 1.27 10.11
N PHE A 88 -0.57 1.75 10.50
CA PHE A 88 -0.43 2.95 11.33
C PHE A 88 -0.80 4.25 10.58
N LYS A 89 -0.95 4.21 9.23
CA LYS A 89 -1.56 5.30 8.45
C LYS A 89 -3.05 5.48 8.79
N LEU A 90 -3.75 4.43 9.24
CA LEU A 90 -5.19 4.49 9.58
C LEU A 90 -5.50 5.49 10.72
N PHE A 91 -4.55 5.75 11.60
CA PHE A 91 -4.71 6.75 12.66
C PHE A 91 -4.91 8.18 12.09
N LEU A 92 -4.42 8.48 10.89
CA LEU A 92 -4.66 9.76 10.21
C LEU A 92 -6.12 9.90 9.75
N PHE A 93 -6.82 8.79 9.51
CA PHE A 93 -8.25 8.75 9.20
C PHE A 93 -9.12 8.66 10.45
N LYS A 94 -8.54 8.79 11.65
CA LYS A 94 -9.20 8.61 12.96
C LYS A 94 -9.78 7.18 13.14
N GLU A 95 -9.27 6.23 12.36
CA GLU A 95 -9.57 4.81 12.49
C GLU A 95 -8.64 4.15 13.50
N LYS A 96 -9.12 3.11 14.18
CA LYS A 96 -8.33 2.37 15.17
C LYS A 96 -7.56 1.23 14.50
N SER A 97 -6.26 1.16 14.77
CA SER A 97 -5.41 -0.01 14.51
C SER A 97 -4.74 -0.45 15.82
N PHE A 98 -4.08 -1.61 15.81
CA PHE A 98 -3.25 -2.04 16.93
C PHE A 98 -2.04 -1.11 17.08
N LEU A 99 -1.87 -0.56 18.29
CA LEU A 99 -0.70 0.22 18.68
C LEU A 99 -0.46 0.01 20.18
N PRO A 100 0.77 -0.32 20.61
CA PRO A 100 1.13 -0.39 22.03
C PRO A 100 0.90 0.94 22.76
N ASP A 101 0.45 0.90 24.02
CA ASP A 101 0.06 2.09 24.80
C ASP A 101 1.18 3.14 24.95
N ASN A 102 2.43 2.69 24.96
CA ASN A 102 3.61 3.55 25.08
C ASN A 102 4.17 4.03 23.72
N LEU A 103 3.48 3.76 22.61
CA LEU A 103 3.91 4.12 21.28
C LEU A 103 2.94 5.14 20.65
N ASN A 104 3.48 6.21 20.06
CA ASN A 104 2.69 7.23 19.38
C ASN A 104 2.72 6.99 17.87
N TYR A 105 1.56 6.90 17.21
CA TYR A 105 1.47 6.64 15.77
C TYR A 105 2.22 7.68 14.93
N LYS A 106 2.31 8.95 15.36
CA LYS A 106 3.07 10.00 14.68
C LYS A 106 4.57 9.69 14.69
N LYS A 107 5.07 9.11 15.78
CA LYS A 107 6.46 8.62 15.87
C LYS A 107 6.65 7.44 14.92
N VAL A 108 5.71 6.50 14.89
CA VAL A 108 5.77 5.33 13.99
C VAL A 108 5.83 5.75 12.51
N ILE A 109 4.98 6.70 12.10
CA ILE A 109 5.01 7.26 10.75
C ILE A 109 6.36 7.94 10.47
N SER A 110 6.83 8.78 11.39
CA SER A 110 8.11 9.50 11.24
C SER A 110 9.29 8.53 11.13
N ASP A 111 9.33 7.50 11.96
CA ASP A 111 10.38 6.47 11.97
C ASP A 111 10.39 5.68 10.65
N TYR A 112 9.22 5.28 10.16
CA TYR A 112 9.08 4.58 8.88
C TYR A 112 9.51 5.46 7.70
N LEU A 113 9.03 6.71 7.65
CA LEU A 113 9.44 7.69 6.65
C LEU A 113 10.93 8.02 6.74
N ASN A 114 11.53 8.00 7.93
CA ASN A 114 12.98 8.22 8.08
C ASN A 114 13.77 7.09 7.42
N LYS A 115 13.29 5.84 7.49
CA LYS A 115 13.90 4.73 6.77
C LYS A 115 13.79 4.86 5.25
N LEU A 116 12.65 5.32 4.74
CA LEU A 116 12.54 5.70 3.33
C LEU A 116 13.48 6.84 2.96
N SER A 117 13.58 7.87 3.80
CA SER A 117 14.46 9.03 3.61
C SER A 117 15.94 8.63 3.53
N GLU A 118 16.40 7.75 4.41
CA GLU A 118 17.75 7.17 4.38
C GLU A 118 18.04 6.50 3.02
N MET A 119 17.11 5.68 2.51
CA MET A 119 17.24 5.02 1.20
C MET A 119 17.24 6.03 0.05
N ILE A 120 16.27 6.94 0.04
CA ILE A 120 16.11 7.96 -1.00
C ILE A 120 17.39 8.80 -1.10
N LYS A 121 17.91 9.29 0.02
CA LYS A 121 19.16 10.06 0.06
C LYS A 121 20.35 9.27 -0.45
N GLY A 122 20.46 7.99 -0.07
CA GLY A 122 21.50 7.11 -0.57
C GLY A 122 21.43 6.91 -2.09
N ARG A 123 20.22 6.75 -2.66
CA ARG A 123 20.04 6.65 -4.11
C ARG A 123 20.35 7.95 -4.82
N VAL A 124 19.82 9.06 -4.32
CA VAL A 124 20.02 10.39 -4.90
C VAL A 124 21.51 10.76 -4.88
N SER A 125 22.22 10.54 -3.78
CA SER A 125 23.67 10.82 -3.70
C SER A 125 24.51 9.90 -4.58
N THR A 126 24.08 8.65 -4.81
CA THR A 126 24.75 7.74 -5.74
C THR A 126 24.62 8.22 -7.18
N HIS A 127 23.45 8.69 -7.60
CA HIS A 127 23.22 9.17 -8.96
C HIS A 127 23.73 10.60 -9.18
N TRP A 128 23.65 11.46 -8.16
CA TRP A 128 24.01 12.87 -8.19
C TRP A 128 24.82 13.26 -6.94
N PRO A 129 26.12 12.94 -6.88
CA PRO A 129 26.95 13.14 -5.66
C PRO A 129 27.10 14.59 -5.20
N SER A 130 26.99 15.55 -6.12
CA SER A 130 27.15 16.99 -5.83
C SER A 130 25.82 17.69 -5.49
N LEU A 131 24.70 16.97 -5.46
CA LEU A 131 23.39 17.53 -5.23
C LEU A 131 23.19 17.89 -3.75
N ASP A 132 22.80 19.13 -3.46
CA ASP A 132 22.31 19.49 -2.13
C ASP A 132 20.86 18.98 -1.98
N PHE A 133 20.71 17.86 -1.28
CA PHE A 133 19.42 17.20 -1.10
C PHE A 133 18.32 18.15 -0.59
N TYR A 134 18.62 19.04 0.36
CA TYR A 134 17.58 19.84 1.00
C TYR A 134 17.19 21.09 0.21
N ASN A 135 18.05 21.52 -0.71
CA ASN A 135 17.85 22.76 -1.48
C ASN A 135 17.63 22.51 -2.98
N GLN A 136 17.85 21.29 -3.47
CA GLN A 136 17.74 20.96 -4.90
C GLN A 136 16.85 19.75 -5.21
N VAL A 137 16.33 19.08 -4.17
CA VAL A 137 15.33 18.01 -4.32
C VAL A 137 13.97 18.50 -3.87
N LEU A 138 12.97 18.40 -4.75
CA LEU A 138 11.57 18.56 -4.38
C LEU A 138 10.99 17.21 -3.97
N ILE A 139 10.49 17.10 -2.74
CA ILE A 139 9.70 15.95 -2.28
C ILE A 139 8.24 16.19 -2.64
N VAL A 140 7.65 15.27 -3.39
CA VAL A 140 6.22 15.18 -3.67
C VAL A 140 5.66 14.00 -2.90
N LEU A 141 4.75 14.24 -1.96
CA LEU A 141 4.15 13.17 -1.15
C LEU A 141 2.66 13.03 -1.51
N THR A 142 2.24 11.83 -1.88
CA THR A 142 0.83 11.56 -2.17
C THR A 142 0.01 11.43 -0.90
N VAL A 143 -1.19 12.00 -0.88
CA VAL A 143 -2.13 11.90 0.25
C VAL A 143 -3.53 11.50 -0.23
N PRO A 144 -4.30 10.77 0.57
CA PRO A 144 -5.71 10.51 0.29
C PRO A 144 -6.51 11.81 0.21
N VAL A 145 -7.59 11.82 -0.57
CA VAL A 145 -8.48 12.98 -0.68
C VAL A 145 -9.25 13.23 0.63
N GLU A 146 -9.43 12.20 1.45
CA GLU A 146 -10.12 12.25 2.73
C GLU A 146 -9.29 12.86 3.87
N PHE A 147 -8.01 13.18 3.64
CA PHE A 147 -7.16 13.82 4.65
C PHE A 147 -7.65 15.25 4.92
N ASP A 148 -7.97 15.53 6.18
CA ASP A 148 -8.24 16.87 6.66
C ASP A 148 -6.94 17.66 6.89
N ASP A 149 -7.07 18.96 7.15
CA ASP A 149 -5.93 19.86 7.38
C ASP A 149 -5.04 19.38 8.54
N ASP A 150 -5.62 18.75 9.56
CA ASP A 150 -4.89 18.17 10.69
C ASP A 150 -4.04 16.97 10.24
N ALA A 151 -4.58 16.06 9.44
CA ALA A 151 -3.84 14.93 8.88
C ALA A 151 -2.68 15.39 7.99
N ILE A 152 -2.90 16.43 7.16
CA ILE A 152 -1.85 17.03 6.32
C ILE A 152 -0.77 17.70 7.18
N ALA A 153 -1.15 18.42 8.23
CA ALA A 153 -0.20 19.03 9.17
C ALA A 153 0.65 17.96 9.89
N ILE A 154 0.02 16.85 10.33
CA ILE A 154 0.74 15.72 10.92
C ILE A 154 1.71 15.10 9.91
N MET A 155 1.29 14.88 8.66
CA MET A 155 2.19 14.35 7.63
C MET A 155 3.38 15.27 7.35
N ARG A 156 3.18 16.59 7.39
CA ARG A 156 4.27 17.57 7.29
C ARG A 156 5.24 17.46 8.47
N ASP A 157 4.74 17.34 9.69
CA ASP A 157 5.57 17.12 10.89
C ASP A 157 6.36 15.81 10.77
N CYS A 158 5.71 14.74 10.31
CA CYS A 158 6.36 13.44 10.09
C CYS A 158 7.43 13.50 9.01
N ALA A 159 7.19 14.20 7.89
CA ALA A 159 8.19 14.37 6.83
C ALA A 159 9.42 15.14 7.31
N PHE A 160 9.22 16.18 8.14
CA PHE A 160 10.30 16.91 8.80
C PHE A 160 11.09 16.03 9.77
N ASN A 161 10.41 15.33 10.68
CA ASN A 161 11.05 14.43 11.65
C ASN A 161 11.76 13.24 10.96
N ALA A 162 11.29 12.85 9.78
CA ALA A 162 11.89 11.84 8.92
C ALA A 162 13.10 12.34 8.11
N ASN A 163 13.53 13.58 8.32
CA ASN A 163 14.60 14.22 7.57
C ASN A 163 14.33 14.25 6.05
N LEU A 164 13.09 14.18 5.57
CA LEU A 164 12.79 14.38 4.14
C LEU A 164 12.97 15.86 3.75
N ILE A 165 12.80 16.76 4.71
CA ILE A 165 13.03 18.20 4.58
C ILE A 165 13.79 18.72 5.79
N LYS A 166 14.51 19.84 5.60
CA LYS A 166 15.33 20.48 6.64
C LYS A 166 14.54 21.36 7.60
N GLU A 167 13.40 21.89 7.15
CA GLU A 167 12.54 22.80 7.90
C GLU A 167 11.10 22.35 7.71
N ARG A 168 10.28 22.45 8.76
CA ARG A 168 8.87 22.03 8.76
C ARG A 168 8.06 22.61 7.61
N ASP A 169 8.20 23.92 7.38
CA ASP A 169 7.45 24.66 6.38
C ASP A 169 8.25 24.86 5.08
N SER A 170 9.18 23.93 4.79
CA SER A 170 9.99 23.96 3.57
C SER A 170 9.13 24.02 2.30
N ASN A 171 9.53 24.89 1.36
CA ASN A 171 8.96 24.98 0.02
C ASN A 171 9.35 23.80 -0.89
N TYR A 172 10.24 22.92 -0.41
CA TYR A 172 10.67 21.69 -1.08
C TYR A 172 9.84 20.45 -0.66
N LEU A 173 8.72 20.64 0.02
CA LEU A 173 7.69 19.62 0.22
C LEU A 173 6.38 20.06 -0.44
N PHE A 174 5.88 19.22 -1.34
CA PHE A 174 4.61 19.39 -2.02
C PHE A 174 3.71 18.18 -1.76
N PHE A 175 2.46 18.41 -1.38
CA PHE A 175 1.46 17.36 -1.27
C PHE A 175 0.60 17.34 -2.54
N ILE A 176 0.34 16.16 -3.06
CA ILE A 176 -0.59 15.92 -4.15
C ILE A 176 -1.59 14.85 -3.72
N THR A 177 -2.83 14.92 -4.18
CA THR A 177 -3.77 13.82 -3.86
C THR A 177 -3.40 12.56 -4.66
N GLU A 178 -3.59 11.38 -4.06
CA GLU A 178 -3.46 10.08 -4.74
C GLU A 178 -4.28 10.04 -6.05
N PRO A 179 -5.58 10.41 -6.09
CA PRO A 179 -6.34 10.44 -7.34
C PRO A 179 -5.83 11.44 -8.38
N GLU A 180 -5.32 12.60 -7.98
CA GLU A 180 -4.72 13.58 -8.91
C GLU A 180 -3.42 13.04 -9.51
N ALA A 181 -2.56 12.44 -8.70
CA ALA A 181 -1.33 11.79 -9.16
C ALA A 181 -1.64 10.65 -10.15
N ALA A 182 -2.66 9.85 -9.86
CA ALA A 182 -3.17 8.80 -10.73
C ALA A 182 -3.69 9.36 -12.07
N ALA A 183 -4.46 10.44 -12.05
CA ALA A 183 -4.96 11.08 -13.27
C ALA A 183 -3.84 11.68 -14.14
N ILE A 184 -2.83 12.30 -13.52
CA ILE A 184 -1.63 12.78 -14.23
C ILE A 184 -0.83 11.63 -14.82
N HIS A 185 -0.73 10.49 -14.13
CA HIS A 185 -0.11 9.30 -14.71
C HIS A 185 -0.86 8.80 -15.95
N CYS A 186 -2.19 8.78 -15.90
CA CYS A 186 -3.05 8.44 -17.03
C CYS A 186 -2.90 9.40 -18.21
N LEU A 187 -2.68 10.70 -17.97
CA LEU A 187 -2.45 11.71 -19.01
C LEU A 187 -1.33 11.32 -19.98
N ASN A 188 -0.22 10.79 -19.45
CA ASN A 188 0.92 10.34 -20.27
C ASN A 188 0.61 9.09 -21.13
N SER A 189 -0.51 8.43 -20.88
CA SER A 189 -0.97 7.26 -21.64
C SER A 189 -2.11 7.59 -22.61
N LEU A 190 -2.65 8.81 -22.62
CA LEU A 190 -3.82 9.16 -23.43
C LEU A 190 -3.54 9.12 -24.94
N GLU A 191 -2.34 9.54 -25.37
CA GLU A 191 -1.94 9.45 -26.79
C GLU A 191 -1.94 8.00 -27.28
N LYS A 192 -1.46 7.07 -26.45
CA LYS A 192 -1.52 5.62 -26.75
C LYS A 192 -2.96 5.12 -26.84
N ASN A 193 -3.86 5.73 -26.07
CA ASN A 193 -5.29 5.41 -26.02
C ASN A 193 -6.14 6.22 -27.02
N ARG A 194 -5.53 7.07 -27.87
CA ARG A 194 -6.18 7.86 -28.93
C ARG A 194 -7.32 8.77 -28.46
N LEU A 195 -7.30 9.20 -27.20
CA LEU A 195 -8.28 10.15 -26.67
C LEU A 195 -8.01 11.55 -27.22
N LYS A 196 -9.08 12.30 -27.50
CA LYS A 196 -9.04 13.65 -28.07
C LYS A 196 -9.63 14.67 -27.09
N PRO A 197 -9.27 15.95 -27.21
CA PRO A 197 -9.96 17.01 -26.48
C PRO A 197 -11.49 16.88 -26.65
N GLY A 198 -12.21 16.87 -25.54
CA GLY A 198 -13.65 16.60 -25.48
C GLY A 198 -14.01 15.21 -24.94
N ASP A 199 -13.14 14.21 -25.08
CA ASP A 199 -13.38 12.87 -24.57
C ASP A 199 -13.35 12.81 -23.03
N SER A 200 -14.15 11.91 -22.47
CA SER A 200 -14.13 11.59 -21.04
C SER A 200 -13.42 10.27 -20.78
N PHE A 201 -12.79 10.16 -19.61
CA PHE A 201 -12.23 8.92 -19.13
C PHE A 201 -12.42 8.79 -17.62
N ILE A 202 -12.51 7.54 -17.14
CA ILE A 202 -12.57 7.23 -15.72
C ILE A 202 -11.22 6.64 -15.31
N VAL A 203 -10.64 7.15 -14.24
CA VAL A 203 -9.49 6.54 -13.56
C VAL A 203 -10.03 5.70 -12.43
N VAL A 204 -9.64 4.42 -12.39
CA VAL A 204 -9.96 3.48 -11.31
C VAL A 204 -8.64 3.09 -10.67
N ASP A 205 -8.32 3.71 -9.54
CA ASP A 205 -7.13 3.42 -8.73
C ASP A 205 -7.44 2.27 -7.78
N CYS A 206 -6.99 1.07 -8.14
CA CYS A 206 -7.13 -0.17 -7.40
C CYS A 206 -5.99 -0.29 -6.38
N GLY A 207 -6.17 0.33 -5.22
CA GLY A 207 -5.20 0.33 -4.13
C GLY A 207 -5.31 -0.84 -3.15
N GLY A 208 -4.43 -0.79 -2.15
CA GLY A 208 -4.31 -1.85 -1.14
C GLY A 208 -5.48 -1.89 -0.16
N GLY A 209 -5.95 -0.72 0.30
CA GLY A 209 -7.08 -0.60 1.22
C GLY A 209 -8.37 -0.17 0.54
N THR A 210 -8.27 0.77 -0.39
CA THR A 210 -9.40 1.42 -1.05
C THR A 210 -9.29 1.30 -2.57
N VAL A 211 -10.42 1.47 -3.25
CA VAL A 211 -10.48 1.70 -4.68
C VAL A 211 -11.10 3.08 -4.88
N ASN A 212 -10.39 3.97 -5.57
CA ASN A 212 -10.80 5.35 -5.80
C ASN A 212 -11.10 5.56 -7.29
N LEU A 213 -12.22 6.22 -7.58
CA LEU A 213 -12.68 6.51 -8.93
C LEU A 213 -12.81 8.01 -9.13
N THR A 214 -12.25 8.50 -10.22
CA THR A 214 -12.43 9.89 -10.66
C THR A 214 -12.75 9.94 -12.15
N SER A 215 -13.66 10.83 -12.56
CA SER A 215 -13.97 11.04 -13.97
C SER A 215 -13.38 12.35 -14.45
N HIS A 216 -12.70 12.29 -15.58
CA HIS A 216 -12.00 13.44 -16.15
C HIS A 216 -12.41 13.66 -17.59
N LYS A 217 -12.42 14.91 -18.02
CA LYS A 217 -12.52 15.31 -19.42
C LYS A 217 -11.15 15.77 -19.90
N LEU A 218 -10.71 15.25 -21.05
CA LEU A 218 -9.52 15.75 -21.71
C LEU A 218 -9.83 17.10 -22.35
N LEU A 219 -9.03 18.10 -22.00
CA LEU A 219 -9.08 19.45 -22.55
C LEU A 219 -7.92 19.65 -23.53
N GLU A 220 -7.95 20.78 -24.25
CA GLU A 220 -6.83 21.23 -25.08
C GLU A 220 -5.52 21.33 -24.26
N ASN A 221 -4.39 21.12 -24.94
CA ASN A 221 -3.05 21.18 -24.36
C ASN A 221 -2.81 20.19 -23.20
N ASN A 222 -3.34 18.96 -23.30
CA ASN A 222 -3.13 17.88 -22.31
C ASN A 222 -3.52 18.26 -20.87
N LYS A 223 -4.56 19.09 -20.73
CA LYS A 223 -5.16 19.42 -19.43
C LYS A 223 -6.34 18.51 -19.16
N ILE A 224 -6.65 18.31 -17.89
CA ILE A 224 -7.82 17.54 -17.45
C ILE A 224 -8.70 18.41 -16.56
N SER A 225 -10.00 18.19 -16.64
CA SER A 225 -10.96 18.69 -15.68
C SER A 225 -11.77 17.54 -15.11
N GLU A 226 -11.94 17.52 -13.79
CA GLU A 226 -12.83 16.59 -13.13
C GLU A 226 -14.30 16.89 -13.51
N ILE A 227 -15.06 15.84 -13.84
CA ILE A 227 -16.45 15.95 -14.35
C ILE A 227 -17.47 15.73 -13.22
N THR A 228 -17.13 14.85 -12.29
CA THR A 228 -18.02 14.33 -11.25
C THR A 228 -17.23 14.20 -9.96
N GLU A 229 -17.88 14.27 -8.81
CA GLU A 229 -17.25 13.97 -7.53
C GLU A 229 -16.59 12.58 -7.56
N SER A 230 -15.42 12.50 -6.91
CA SER A 230 -14.70 11.25 -6.73
C SER A 230 -15.52 10.27 -5.89
N THR A 231 -15.52 8.99 -6.25
CA THR A 231 -16.15 7.94 -5.45
C THR A 231 -15.09 6.98 -4.92
N SER A 232 -15.14 6.64 -3.63
CA SER A 232 -14.23 5.67 -3.02
C SER A 232 -14.98 4.47 -2.45
N GLY A 233 -14.28 3.33 -2.38
CA GLY A 233 -14.82 2.12 -1.79
C GLY A 233 -13.77 1.32 -1.02
N ASN A 234 -14.14 0.87 0.17
CA ASN A 234 -13.35 -0.06 0.98
C ASN A 234 -13.39 -1.47 0.37
N CYS A 235 -12.74 -1.64 -0.78
CA CYS A 235 -12.62 -2.89 -1.53
C CYS A 235 -11.25 -3.02 -2.21
N GLY A 236 -10.20 -2.52 -1.55
CA GLY A 236 -8.83 -2.75 -2.00
C GLY A 236 -8.36 -4.19 -1.81
N SER A 237 -7.14 -4.45 -2.27
CA SER A 237 -6.44 -5.74 -2.23
C SER A 237 -6.52 -6.46 -0.86
N SER A 238 -6.50 -5.73 0.26
CA SER A 238 -6.55 -6.26 1.63
C SER A 238 -7.86 -6.97 1.97
N LEU A 239 -8.95 -6.71 1.24
CA LEU A 239 -10.20 -7.44 1.39
C LEU A 239 -10.02 -8.93 1.04
N ILE A 240 -9.17 -9.24 0.06
CA ILE A 240 -8.85 -10.64 -0.30
C ILE A 240 -8.11 -11.32 0.85
N ASP A 241 -7.20 -10.60 1.53
CA ASP A 241 -6.44 -11.11 2.67
C ASP A 241 -7.39 -11.42 3.84
N LYS A 242 -8.36 -10.53 4.10
CA LYS A 242 -9.42 -10.78 5.08
C LYS A 242 -10.27 -12.00 4.70
N LYS A 243 -10.65 -12.15 3.43
CA LYS A 243 -11.41 -13.31 2.95
C LYS A 243 -10.61 -14.61 3.07
N PHE A 244 -9.29 -14.54 2.96
CA PHE A 244 -8.41 -15.67 3.23
C PHE A 244 -8.39 -16.05 4.72
N VAL A 245 -8.33 -15.08 5.64
CA VAL A 245 -8.46 -15.36 7.09
C VAL A 245 -9.82 -15.97 7.43
N GLU A 246 -10.92 -15.47 6.84
CA GLU A 246 -12.24 -16.08 6.97
C GLU A 246 -12.27 -17.53 6.45
N PHE A 247 -11.59 -17.81 5.33
CA PHE A 247 -11.43 -19.17 4.82
C PHE A 247 -10.66 -20.06 5.79
N LEU A 248 -9.57 -19.59 6.39
CA LEU A 248 -8.85 -20.33 7.43
C LEU A 248 -9.79 -20.65 8.60
N GLY A 249 -10.64 -19.70 9.01
CA GLY A 249 -11.64 -19.92 10.06
C GLY A 249 -12.62 -21.05 9.73
N ARG A 250 -13.06 -21.16 8.47
CA ARG A 250 -13.89 -22.30 8.02
C ARG A 250 -13.15 -23.64 8.04
N LYS A 251 -11.83 -23.63 7.86
CA LYS A 251 -11.00 -24.84 7.78
C LYS A 251 -10.40 -25.27 9.12
N LEU A 252 -10.25 -24.35 10.07
CA LEU A 252 -9.55 -24.56 11.34
C LEU A 252 -10.42 -24.29 12.58
N GLY A 253 -11.57 -23.65 12.42
CA GLY A 253 -12.45 -23.23 13.50
C GLY A 253 -12.15 -21.82 14.01
N SER A 254 -13.19 -21.11 14.46
CA SER A 254 -13.11 -19.72 14.92
C SER A 254 -12.17 -19.53 16.11
N SER A 255 -12.20 -20.43 17.10
CA SER A 255 -11.29 -20.34 18.26
C SER A 255 -9.82 -20.53 17.88
N THR A 256 -9.53 -21.25 16.79
CA THR A 256 -8.17 -21.36 16.26
C THR A 256 -7.71 -20.03 15.64
N ILE A 257 -8.62 -19.30 14.99
CA ILE A 257 -8.33 -17.96 14.47
C ILE A 257 -8.15 -16.95 15.61
N GLU A 258 -8.98 -17.00 16.64
CA GLU A 258 -8.82 -16.13 17.82
C GLU A 258 -7.47 -16.35 18.51
N LEU A 259 -7.03 -17.61 18.65
CA LEU A 259 -5.69 -17.96 19.15
C LEU A 259 -4.59 -17.39 18.24
N LEU A 260 -4.77 -17.48 16.91
CA LEU A 260 -3.86 -16.93 15.91
C LEU A 260 -3.75 -15.41 16.01
N GLU A 261 -4.86 -14.69 16.16
CA GLU A 261 -4.87 -13.23 16.22
C GLU A 261 -4.27 -12.69 17.52
N LYS A 262 -4.52 -13.39 18.63
CA LYS A 262 -4.13 -12.94 19.97
C LYS A 262 -2.72 -13.35 20.36
N ASP A 263 -2.41 -14.64 20.27
CA ASP A 263 -1.20 -15.23 20.87
C ASP A 263 -0.17 -15.64 19.80
N HIS A 264 -0.59 -15.72 18.54
CA HIS A 264 0.24 -16.23 17.43
C HIS A 264 0.18 -15.33 16.18
N TYR A 265 0.11 -14.02 16.36
CA TYR A 265 -0.11 -13.06 15.25
C TYR A 265 0.92 -13.18 14.12
N ASN A 266 2.19 -13.39 14.46
CA ASN A 266 3.25 -13.56 13.46
C ASN A 266 3.05 -14.83 12.62
N ILE A 267 2.44 -15.88 13.18
CA ILE A 267 2.08 -17.09 12.45
C ILE A 267 0.97 -16.80 11.46
N LEU A 268 -0.10 -16.12 11.91
CA LEU A 268 -1.21 -15.71 11.05
C LEU A 268 -0.72 -14.87 9.88
N GLN A 269 0.08 -13.84 10.18
CA GLN A 269 0.63 -12.97 9.16
C GLN A 269 1.56 -13.70 8.20
N TYR A 270 2.40 -14.63 8.68
CA TYR A 270 3.18 -15.49 7.78
C TYR A 270 2.26 -16.28 6.83
N MET A 271 1.16 -16.87 7.33
CA MET A 271 0.21 -17.60 6.48
C MET A 271 -0.44 -16.69 5.43
N VAL A 272 -0.81 -15.47 5.81
CA VAL A 272 -1.35 -14.46 4.88
C VAL A 272 -0.32 -14.10 3.81
N GLN A 273 0.94 -13.86 4.18
CA GLN A 273 2.00 -13.52 3.22
C GLN A 273 2.34 -14.67 2.27
N GLU A 274 2.36 -15.91 2.77
CA GLU A 274 2.55 -17.11 1.95
C GLU A 274 1.39 -17.25 0.94
N PHE A 275 0.14 -17.07 1.39
CA PHE A 275 -1.02 -17.02 0.49
C PHE A 275 -0.92 -15.88 -0.54
N CYS A 276 -0.52 -14.68 -0.11
CA CYS A 276 -0.37 -13.54 -1.01
C CYS A 276 0.61 -13.85 -2.15
N LYS A 277 1.78 -14.38 -1.78
CA LYS A 277 2.88 -14.67 -2.71
C LYS A 277 2.59 -15.86 -3.63
N GLU A 278 2.06 -16.94 -3.08
CA GLU A 278 1.94 -18.22 -3.79
C GLU A 278 0.58 -18.40 -4.47
N VAL A 279 -0.44 -17.64 -4.05
CA VAL A 279 -1.82 -17.79 -4.53
C VAL A 279 -2.39 -16.49 -5.06
N LYS A 280 -2.53 -15.44 -4.23
CA LYS A 280 -3.24 -14.20 -4.58
C LYS A 280 -2.61 -13.45 -5.75
N ILE A 281 -1.32 -13.13 -5.67
CA ILE A 281 -0.59 -12.37 -6.70
C ILE A 281 -0.52 -13.14 -8.03
N PRO A 282 -0.19 -14.45 -8.06
CA PRO A 282 -0.18 -15.21 -9.32
C PRO A 282 -1.57 -15.64 -9.81
N PHE A 283 -2.66 -15.30 -9.12
CA PHE A 283 -4.00 -15.74 -9.50
C PHE A 283 -4.47 -15.04 -10.78
N THR A 284 -4.61 -15.83 -11.85
CA THR A 284 -5.06 -15.35 -13.18
C THR A 284 -6.48 -15.80 -13.54
N GLY A 285 -7.21 -16.40 -12.59
CA GLY A 285 -8.49 -17.05 -12.88
C GLY A 285 -8.38 -18.42 -13.54
N GLN A 286 -7.17 -18.97 -13.68
CA GLN A 286 -6.94 -20.35 -14.12
C GLN A 286 -7.08 -21.34 -12.97
N LYS A 287 -7.55 -22.57 -13.27
CA LYS A 287 -7.73 -23.61 -12.26
C LYS A 287 -6.39 -24.04 -11.68
N SER A 288 -6.21 -23.81 -10.38
CA SER A 288 -5.06 -24.24 -9.60
C SER A 288 -5.51 -24.62 -8.19
N ARG A 289 -4.61 -25.27 -7.44
CA ARG A 289 -4.78 -25.51 -6.01
C ARG A 289 -3.44 -25.30 -5.31
N HIS A 290 -3.50 -24.90 -4.05
CA HIS A 290 -2.32 -24.66 -3.23
C HIS A 290 -2.48 -25.37 -1.88
N GLU A 291 -1.40 -26.00 -1.41
CA GLU A 291 -1.37 -26.68 -0.12
C GLU A 291 -0.71 -25.78 0.92
N ILE A 292 -1.45 -25.43 1.95
CA ILE A 292 -0.92 -24.78 3.15
C ILE A 292 -0.53 -25.85 4.14
N VAL A 293 0.77 -25.93 4.39
CA VAL A 293 1.38 -26.97 5.20
C VAL A 293 1.49 -26.51 6.66
N LEU A 294 0.75 -27.17 7.57
CA LEU A 294 0.65 -26.75 8.96
C LEU A 294 1.67 -27.37 9.92
N LYS A 295 2.49 -28.32 9.47
CA LYS A 295 3.39 -29.16 10.31
C LYS A 295 4.41 -28.42 11.19
N ASN A 296 4.47 -27.09 11.12
CA ASN A 296 5.28 -26.24 12.01
C ASN A 296 4.45 -25.44 13.04
N TYR A 297 3.13 -25.61 13.09
CA TYR A 297 2.21 -24.87 13.96
C TYR A 297 1.47 -25.82 14.90
N GLN A 298 2.20 -26.45 15.81
CA GLN A 298 1.68 -27.54 16.66
C GLN A 298 0.45 -27.12 17.49
N SER A 299 0.49 -25.94 18.11
CA SER A 299 -0.66 -25.40 18.87
C SER A 299 -1.91 -25.21 18.01
N ILE A 300 -1.73 -24.80 16.75
CA ILE A 300 -2.82 -24.61 15.78
C ILE A 300 -3.40 -25.95 15.36
N ILE A 301 -2.55 -26.95 15.10
CA ILE A 301 -2.97 -28.32 14.76
C ILE A 301 -3.76 -28.93 15.93
N GLU A 302 -3.26 -28.82 17.15
CA GLU A 302 -3.89 -29.38 18.35
C GLU A 302 -5.27 -28.76 18.60
N GLU A 303 -5.38 -27.44 18.52
CA GLU A 303 -6.65 -26.74 18.74
C GLU A 303 -7.67 -27.05 17.63
N ALA A 304 -7.24 -27.06 16.36
CA ALA A 304 -8.12 -27.42 15.24
C ALA A 304 -8.58 -28.89 15.29
N ARG A 305 -7.73 -29.83 15.76
CA ARG A 305 -8.09 -31.24 15.96
C ARG A 305 -9.06 -31.43 17.11
N LYS A 306 -8.83 -30.74 18.23
CA LYS A 306 -9.71 -30.77 19.41
C LYS A 306 -11.14 -30.37 19.06
N GLN A 307 -11.30 -29.44 18.11
CA GLN A 307 -12.59 -28.99 17.60
C GLN A 307 -13.12 -29.83 16.42
N GLY A 308 -12.36 -30.82 15.93
CA GLY A 308 -12.77 -31.69 14.82
C GLY A 308 -12.67 -31.07 13.41
N PHE A 309 -12.05 -29.90 13.27
CA PHE A 309 -11.82 -29.25 11.97
C PHE A 309 -10.69 -29.91 11.17
N LEU A 310 -9.64 -30.32 11.87
CA LEU A 310 -8.51 -31.03 11.29
C LEU A 310 -8.53 -32.50 11.70
N LYS A 311 -8.29 -33.41 10.75
CA LYS A 311 -8.23 -34.86 10.99
C LYS A 311 -6.78 -35.35 10.96
N GLU A 312 -6.47 -36.23 10.01
CA GLU A 312 -5.17 -36.91 9.91
C GLU A 312 -4.10 -36.07 9.20
N SER A 313 -4.49 -35.24 8.23
CA SER A 313 -3.55 -34.38 7.48
C SER A 313 -3.24 -33.09 8.26
N ASP A 314 -1.96 -32.72 8.32
CA ASP A 314 -1.50 -31.41 8.83
C ASP A 314 -1.46 -30.37 7.70
N SER A 315 -2.46 -30.34 6.81
CA SER A 315 -2.47 -29.45 5.65
C SER A 315 -3.87 -29.03 5.24
N ILE A 316 -3.99 -27.80 4.74
CA ILE A 316 -5.22 -27.22 4.20
C ILE A 316 -5.03 -27.03 2.70
N TRP A 317 -5.98 -27.51 1.91
CA TRP A 317 -6.02 -27.22 0.48
C TRP A 317 -6.85 -25.97 0.22
N VAL A 318 -6.25 -25.01 -0.47
CA VAL A 318 -6.93 -23.85 -1.06
C VAL A 318 -7.23 -24.20 -2.51
N GLU A 319 -8.50 -24.46 -2.81
CA GLU A 319 -8.95 -24.83 -4.15
C GLU A 319 -9.25 -23.57 -4.98
N PHE A 320 -9.28 -23.72 -6.31
CA PHE A 320 -9.63 -22.64 -7.23
C PHE A 320 -10.92 -21.90 -6.84
N ASN A 321 -11.97 -22.65 -6.47
CA ASN A 321 -13.26 -22.06 -6.08
C ASN A 321 -13.18 -21.28 -4.77
N ASP A 322 -12.27 -21.65 -3.86
CA ASP A 322 -12.03 -20.90 -2.63
C ASP A 322 -11.41 -19.55 -2.96
N VAL A 323 -10.37 -19.53 -3.80
CA VAL A 323 -9.69 -18.29 -4.23
C VAL A 323 -10.68 -17.39 -4.99
N ARG A 324 -11.43 -17.95 -5.94
CA ARG A 324 -12.46 -17.20 -6.67
C ARG A 324 -13.48 -16.56 -5.72
N ALA A 325 -13.96 -17.30 -4.71
CA ALA A 325 -14.89 -16.76 -3.72
C ALA A 325 -14.31 -15.63 -2.85
N MET A 326 -12.97 -15.51 -2.75
CA MET A 326 -12.30 -14.39 -2.10
C MET A 326 -12.26 -13.14 -3.00
N PHE A 327 -12.12 -13.32 -4.32
CA PHE A 327 -12.04 -12.23 -5.31
C PHE A 327 -13.40 -11.70 -5.78
N ASP A 328 -14.38 -12.57 -6.02
CA ASP A 328 -15.68 -12.21 -6.62
C ASP A 328 -16.37 -11.04 -5.88
N PRO A 329 -16.41 -10.98 -4.53
CA PRO A 329 -17.01 -9.85 -3.81
C PRO A 329 -16.31 -8.50 -4.09
N LEU A 330 -14.98 -8.52 -4.20
CA LEU A 330 -14.18 -7.33 -4.49
C LEU A 330 -14.44 -6.86 -5.92
N ILE A 331 -14.37 -7.77 -6.90
CA ILE A 331 -14.57 -7.47 -8.31
C ILE A 331 -15.98 -6.91 -8.55
N ASN A 332 -17.00 -7.54 -7.95
CA ASN A 332 -18.37 -7.06 -8.06
C ASN A 332 -18.53 -5.65 -7.49
N LYS A 333 -17.90 -5.36 -6.34
CA LYS A 333 -17.95 -4.01 -5.75
C LYS A 333 -17.27 -2.97 -6.63
N ILE A 334 -16.12 -3.29 -7.26
CA ILE A 334 -15.47 -2.40 -8.23
C ILE A 334 -16.37 -2.14 -9.44
N ILE A 335 -17.00 -3.18 -9.98
CA ILE A 335 -17.95 -3.04 -11.10
C ILE A 335 -19.12 -2.12 -10.73
N GLU A 336 -19.68 -2.26 -9.52
CA GLU A 336 -20.76 -1.39 -9.05
C GLU A 336 -20.29 0.06 -8.86
N LEU A 337 -19.08 0.30 -8.36
CA LEU A 337 -18.50 1.64 -8.29
C LEU A 337 -18.33 2.27 -9.67
N ILE A 338 -17.82 1.51 -10.66
CA ILE A 338 -17.67 1.97 -12.04
C ILE A 338 -19.04 2.32 -12.64
N LYS A 339 -20.05 1.47 -12.45
CA LYS A 339 -21.42 1.75 -12.90
C LYS A 339 -21.99 3.00 -12.25
N GLY A 340 -21.75 3.19 -10.95
CA GLY A 340 -22.13 4.38 -10.20
C GLY A 340 -21.47 5.64 -10.76
N GLN A 341 -20.18 5.58 -11.09
CA GLN A 341 -19.46 6.68 -11.71
C GLN A 341 -20.00 7.03 -13.10
N LEU A 342 -20.23 6.01 -13.94
CA LEU A 342 -20.83 6.19 -15.27
C LEU A 342 -22.21 6.84 -15.16
N ALA A 343 -23.05 6.41 -14.21
CA ALA A 343 -24.40 6.94 -14.04
C ALA A 343 -24.45 8.44 -13.68
N GLN A 344 -23.37 8.99 -13.10
CA GLN A 344 -23.23 10.41 -12.78
C GLN A 344 -22.81 11.27 -13.98
N GLN A 345 -22.30 10.66 -15.07
CA GLN A 345 -21.89 11.39 -16.25
C GLN A 345 -23.10 11.83 -17.10
N PRO A 346 -23.06 12.99 -17.78
CA PRO A 346 -24.20 13.53 -18.53
C PRO A 346 -24.81 12.56 -19.57
N ASN A 347 -23.96 11.77 -20.23
CA ASN A 347 -24.38 10.79 -21.25
C ASN A 347 -24.35 9.34 -20.75
N LYS A 348 -24.01 9.10 -19.48
CA LYS A 348 -23.79 7.77 -18.90
C LYS A 348 -22.74 6.92 -19.63
N GLU A 349 -21.84 7.57 -20.34
CA GLU A 349 -20.82 6.95 -21.18
C GLU A 349 -19.48 7.64 -20.96
N SER A 350 -18.41 6.84 -21.00
CA SER A 350 -17.03 7.31 -20.93
C SER A 350 -16.25 6.76 -22.13
N SER A 351 -15.43 7.59 -22.77
CA SER A 351 -14.61 7.17 -23.91
C SER A 351 -13.56 6.13 -23.50
N ALA A 352 -13.11 6.15 -22.24
CA ALA A 352 -12.20 5.14 -21.69
C ALA A 352 -12.43 4.88 -20.19
N ILE A 353 -11.96 3.72 -19.72
CA ILE A 353 -11.78 3.39 -18.30
C ILE A 353 -10.35 2.91 -18.14
N MET A 354 -9.58 3.58 -17.28
CA MET A 354 -8.18 3.30 -17.01
C MET A 354 -8.05 2.66 -15.63
N LEU A 355 -7.61 1.41 -15.61
CA LEU A 355 -7.35 0.68 -14.38
C LEU A 355 -5.89 0.88 -13.99
N ILE A 356 -5.64 1.42 -12.80
CA ILE A 356 -4.32 1.54 -12.21
C ILE A 356 -4.25 0.59 -11.03
N PHE A 357 -3.26 -0.29 -11.00
CA PHE A 357 -3.07 -1.24 -9.90
C PHE A 357 -1.94 -0.72 -9.00
N THR A 358 -2.30 -0.25 -7.81
CA THR A 358 -1.35 0.36 -6.86
C THR A 358 -1.20 -0.44 -5.57
N GLY A 359 -2.00 -1.48 -5.32
CA GLY A 359 -1.92 -2.33 -4.12
C GLY A 359 -1.96 -3.84 -4.36
#